data_AF-A0A7C2YLQ4-F1
#
_entry.id   AF-A0A7C2YLQ4-F1
#
_cell.length_a   1.000
_cell.length_b   1.000
_cell.length_c   1.000
_cell.angle_alpha   90.00
_cell.angle_beta   90.00
_cell.angle_gamma   90.00
#
_symmetry.space_group_name_H-M   'P 1'
#
loop_
_entity.id
_entity.type
_entity.pdbx_description
1 polymer ?
#
loop_
_entity_poly.entity_id
_entity_poly.type
_entity_poly.pdbx_seq_one_letter_code
_entity_poly.pdbx_strand_id
1 'polypeptide(L)'
;MKAFISVDMEGMPHVVSRAHLSHDRPLWNEARRIATSITIEAVRALQESGYEEVIIADSHGEMLNIDPFELPKGSRLVRGYPRLRSMLAGAEEGSIALFLGYHAGFGTRLSTFDHTYSSSSIQKIELNGVQCSEYLINAIALSE
;
A
#
# COMPACT_ATOMS: atom_id res chain seq x y z
N MET A 1 -8.63 10.68 17.05
CA MET A 1 -7.87 11.20 15.89
C MET A 1 -7.76 10.08 14.86
N LYS A 2 -7.76 10.37 13.54
CA LYS A 2 -7.68 9.31 12.52
C LYS A 2 -6.30 9.21 11.90
N ALA A 3 -5.85 7.99 11.64
CA ALA A 3 -4.66 7.70 10.86
C ALA A 3 -5.05 7.02 9.54
N PHE A 4 -4.23 7.21 8.51
CA PHE A 4 -4.38 6.54 7.22
C PHE A 4 -3.19 5.59 6.99
N ILE A 5 -3.47 4.42 6.42
CA ILE A 5 -2.47 3.46 5.97
C ILE A 5 -2.77 3.11 4.51
N SER A 6 -1.81 3.31 3.62
CA SER A 6 -1.84 2.70 2.29
C SER A 6 -0.94 1.47 2.30
N VAL A 7 -1.48 0.34 1.85
CA VAL A 7 -0.83 -0.97 1.92
C VAL A 7 -0.58 -1.50 0.53
N ASP A 8 0.69 -1.66 0.19
CA ASP A 8 1.18 -2.29 -1.03
C ASP A 8 1.87 -3.63 -0.72
N MET A 9 2.25 -4.42 -1.73
CA MET A 9 2.73 -5.81 -1.52
C MET A 9 4.20 -6.05 -1.84
N GLU A 10 4.76 -5.40 -2.85
CA GLU A 10 6.10 -5.68 -3.38
C GLU A 10 7.20 -5.54 -2.34
N GLY A 11 7.08 -4.54 -1.47
CA GLY A 11 8.01 -4.24 -0.39
C GLY A 11 7.69 -4.94 0.93
N MET A 12 6.67 -5.81 0.97
CA MET A 12 6.36 -6.56 2.18
C MET A 12 7.47 -7.59 2.49
N PRO A 13 7.78 -7.82 3.78
CA PRO A 13 8.67 -8.90 4.19
C PRO A 13 8.28 -10.23 3.56
N HIS A 14 9.26 -11.04 3.17
CA HIS A 14 9.07 -12.36 2.56
C HIS A 14 8.33 -12.39 1.21
N VAL A 15 7.88 -11.25 0.68
CA VAL A 15 7.42 -11.14 -0.71
C VAL A 15 8.65 -11.06 -1.63
N VAL A 16 9.05 -12.23 -2.14
CA VAL A 16 10.34 -12.39 -2.87
C VAL A 16 10.17 -12.88 -4.30
N SER A 17 8.94 -13.09 -4.75
CA SER A 17 8.64 -13.64 -6.07
C SER A 17 7.36 -13.04 -6.63
N ARG A 18 7.27 -12.89 -7.97
CA ARG A 18 6.03 -12.49 -8.66
C ARG A 18 4.86 -13.44 -8.41
N ALA A 19 5.14 -14.67 -7.97
CA ALA A 19 4.09 -15.61 -7.57
C ALA A 19 3.30 -15.17 -6.32
N HIS A 20 3.77 -14.14 -5.61
CA HIS A 20 3.08 -13.52 -4.48
C HIS A 20 2.15 -12.36 -4.88
N LEU A 21 2.34 -11.77 -6.06
CA LEU A 21 1.86 -10.42 -6.41
C LEU A 21 0.57 -10.42 -7.26
N SER A 22 -0.17 -11.54 -7.33
CA SER A 22 -1.42 -11.57 -8.10
C SER A 22 -2.32 -12.73 -7.67
N HIS A 23 -3.64 -12.52 -7.71
CA HIS A 23 -4.63 -13.46 -7.18
C HIS A 23 -4.64 -14.83 -7.88
N ASP A 24 -4.16 -14.89 -9.12
CA ASP A 24 -4.05 -16.09 -9.93
C ASP A 24 -2.78 -16.91 -9.66
N ARG A 25 -1.96 -16.50 -8.67
CA ARG A 25 -0.65 -17.10 -8.41
C ARG A 25 -0.61 -17.92 -7.10
N PRO A 26 0.22 -18.98 -7.06
CA PRO A 26 0.18 -19.96 -5.97
C PRO A 26 0.59 -19.40 -4.60
N LEU A 27 1.41 -18.35 -4.54
CA LEU A 27 1.89 -17.78 -3.28
C LEU A 27 1.12 -16.52 -2.86
N TRP A 28 0.06 -16.14 -3.58
CA TRP A 28 -0.71 -14.93 -3.24
C TRP A 28 -1.33 -14.99 -1.84
N ASN A 29 -1.90 -16.13 -1.45
CA ASN A 29 -2.46 -16.30 -0.11
C ASN A 29 -1.41 -16.22 1.01
N GLU A 30 -0.15 -16.57 0.73
CA GLU A 30 0.95 -16.35 1.67
C GLU A 30 1.21 -14.85 1.85
N ALA A 31 1.33 -14.13 0.74
CA ALA A 31 1.58 -12.69 0.76
C ALA A 31 0.41 -11.88 1.37
N ARG A 32 -0.84 -12.28 1.13
CA ARG A 32 -2.02 -11.72 1.80
C ARG A 32 -1.95 -11.86 3.32
N ARG A 33 -1.61 -13.06 3.82
CA ARG A 33 -1.47 -13.31 5.26
C ARG A 33 -0.39 -12.42 5.87
N ILE A 34 0.75 -12.25 5.19
CA ILE A 34 1.82 -11.37 5.62
C ILE A 34 1.35 -9.90 5.66
N ALA A 35 0.79 -9.40 4.56
CA ALA A 35 0.32 -8.02 4.46
C ALA A 35 -0.77 -7.70 5.49
N THR A 36 -1.74 -8.60 5.69
CA THR A 36 -2.76 -8.47 6.73
C THR A 36 -2.14 -8.45 8.13
N SER A 37 -1.25 -9.39 8.45
CA SER A 37 -0.61 -9.45 9.78
C SER A 37 0.15 -8.16 10.09
N ILE A 38 0.94 -7.65 9.15
CA ILE A 38 1.70 -6.41 9.32
C ILE A 38 0.77 -5.21 9.47
N THR A 39 -0.30 -5.16 8.68
CA THR A 39 -1.31 -4.09 8.77
C THR A 39 -2.01 -4.10 10.12
N ILE A 40 -2.34 -5.27 10.67
CA ILE A 40 -2.93 -5.42 12.01
C ILE A 40 -2.00 -4.85 13.08
N GLU A 41 -0.70 -5.18 13.04
CA GLU A 41 0.26 -4.65 14.01
C GLU A 41 0.46 -3.14 13.87
N ALA A 42 0.47 -2.61 12.64
CA ALA A 42 0.52 -1.16 12.40
C ALA A 42 -0.72 -0.44 12.95
N VAL A 43 -1.91 -1.01 12.76
CA VAL A 43 -3.17 -0.49 13.34
C VAL A 43 -3.08 -0.46 14.86
N ARG A 44 -2.64 -1.55 15.50
CA ARG A 44 -2.51 -1.62 16.97
C ARG A 44 -1.53 -0.56 17.49
N ALA A 45 -0.37 -0.43 16.87
CA ALA A 45 0.62 0.58 17.26
C ALA A 45 0.08 2.01 17.15
N LEU A 46 -0.70 2.30 16.10
CA LEU A 46 -1.38 3.59 15.93
C LEU A 46 -2.45 3.82 17.01
N GLN A 47 -3.25 2.81 17.34
CA GLN A 47 -4.26 2.89 18.38
C GLN A 47 -3.65 3.11 19.76
N GLU A 48 -2.57 2.39 20.09
CA GLU A 48 -1.78 2.60 21.31
C GLU A 48 -1.18 4.02 21.38
N SER A 49 -0.96 4.65 20.22
CA SER A 49 -0.50 6.03 20.09
C SER A 49 -1.63 7.07 20.08
N GLY A 50 -2.89 6.66 20.29
CA GLY A 50 -4.06 7.55 20.38
C GLY A 50 -4.87 7.76 19.09
N TYR A 51 -4.55 7.03 18.01
CA TYR A 51 -5.33 7.04 16.77
C TYR A 51 -6.43 5.98 16.82
N GLU A 52 -7.59 6.34 17.39
CA GLU A 52 -8.72 5.43 17.63
C GLU A 52 -9.37 4.87 16.35
N GLU A 53 -9.32 5.61 15.24
CA GLU A 53 -9.81 5.18 13.93
C GLU A 53 -8.65 5.10 12.94
N VAL A 54 -8.54 3.97 12.23
CA VAL A 54 -7.50 3.74 11.22
C VAL A 54 -8.15 3.37 9.89
N ILE A 55 -7.89 4.17 8.87
CA ILE A 55 -8.37 3.97 7.51
C ILE A 55 -7.27 3.25 6.74
N ILE A 56 -7.60 2.14 6.11
CA ILE A 56 -6.65 1.27 5.42
C ILE A 56 -7.04 1.22 3.96
N ALA A 57 -6.19 1.68 3.05
CA ALA A 57 -6.35 1.50 1.62
C ALA A 57 -5.48 0.33 1.15
N ASP A 58 -6.13 -0.77 0.76
CA ASP A 58 -5.47 -1.82 -0.01
C ASP A 58 -5.07 -1.24 -1.37
N SER A 59 -3.79 -1.27 -1.71
CA SER A 59 -3.22 -0.44 -2.78
C SER A 59 -2.45 -1.21 -3.83
N HIS A 60 -2.40 -2.55 -3.72
CA HIS A 60 -1.70 -3.41 -4.67
C HIS A 60 -2.64 -4.06 -5.69
N GLY A 61 -2.30 -4.01 -6.97
CA GLY A 61 -3.03 -4.70 -8.05
C GLY A 61 -4.52 -4.35 -8.08
N GLU A 62 -5.39 -5.35 -7.95
CA GLU A 62 -6.86 -5.17 -7.91
C GLU A 62 -7.37 -4.64 -6.56
N MET A 63 -6.48 -4.43 -5.59
CA MET A 63 -6.77 -3.90 -4.25
C MET A 63 -7.67 -4.84 -3.43
N LEU A 64 -7.38 -6.15 -3.47
CA LEU A 64 -8.19 -7.23 -2.85
C LEU A 64 -7.40 -8.14 -1.90
N ASN A 65 -6.25 -7.68 -1.43
CA ASN A 65 -5.23 -8.46 -0.73
C ASN A 65 -5.45 -8.53 0.78
N ILE A 66 -5.86 -7.43 1.42
CA ILE A 66 -6.10 -7.38 2.87
C ILE A 66 -7.35 -8.16 3.22
N ASP A 67 -7.22 -9.11 4.14
CA ASP A 67 -8.35 -9.84 4.71
C ASP A 67 -9.25 -8.91 5.56
N PRO A 68 -10.51 -8.67 5.16
CA PRO A 68 -11.42 -7.79 5.90
C PRO A 68 -11.89 -8.37 7.24
N PHE A 69 -11.77 -9.68 7.45
CA PHE A 69 -12.31 -10.36 8.63
C PHE A 69 -11.34 -10.41 9.81
N GLU A 70 -10.06 -10.10 9.59
CA GLU A 70 -9.04 -10.14 10.63
C GLU A 70 -8.71 -8.75 11.23
N LEU A 71 -9.26 -7.68 10.66
CA LEU A 71 -8.89 -6.32 11.06
C LEU A 71 -9.42 -5.95 12.46
N PRO A 72 -8.63 -5.23 13.28
CA PRO A 72 -9.05 -4.79 14.60
C PRO A 72 -10.28 -3.86 14.55
N LYS A 73 -11.04 -3.82 15.64
CA LYS A 73 -12.08 -2.79 15.82
C LYS A 73 -11.48 -1.39 15.66
N GLY A 74 -12.24 -0.48 15.05
CA GLY A 74 -11.75 0.87 14.72
C GLY A 74 -11.00 0.95 13.39
N SER A 75 -10.88 -0.17 12.66
CA SER A 75 -10.34 -0.18 11.30
C SER A 75 -11.45 0.01 10.27
N ARG A 76 -11.17 0.79 9.22
CA ARG A 76 -12.00 0.90 8.02
C ARG A 76 -11.17 0.54 6.79
N LEU A 77 -11.48 -0.58 6.15
CA LEU A 77 -10.81 -1.03 4.94
C LEU A 77 -11.48 -0.46 3.69
N VAL A 78 -10.68 0.16 2.81
CA VAL A 78 -11.03 0.56 1.46
C VAL A 78 -10.36 -0.43 0.50
N ARG A 79 -11.18 -1.16 -0.25
CA ARG A 79 -10.72 -2.24 -1.15
C ARG A 79 -11.46 -2.23 -2.48
N GLY A 80 -10.84 -2.81 -3.50
CA GLY A 80 -11.32 -2.88 -4.88
C GLY A 80 -10.82 -1.72 -5.75
N TYR A 81 -10.62 -2.03 -7.03
CA TYR A 81 -10.22 -1.12 -8.11
C TYR A 81 -11.31 -1.05 -9.19
N PRO A 82 -11.55 0.09 -9.88
CA PRO A 82 -10.85 1.37 -9.79
C PRO A 82 -11.34 2.28 -8.66
N ARG A 83 -10.46 3.19 -8.20
CA ARG A 83 -10.76 4.23 -7.20
C ARG A 83 -10.31 5.60 -7.68
N LEU A 84 -11.07 6.66 -7.37
CA LEU A 84 -10.77 8.03 -7.81
C LEU A 84 -9.37 8.50 -7.41
N ARG A 85 -8.97 8.25 -6.14
CA ARG A 85 -7.64 8.61 -5.61
C ARG A 85 -6.67 7.43 -5.60
N SER A 86 -6.92 6.37 -6.37
CA SER A 86 -6.08 5.16 -6.42
C SER A 86 -5.65 4.69 -5.02
N MET A 87 -4.34 4.68 -4.71
CA MET A 87 -3.72 4.23 -3.45
C MET A 87 -4.03 5.13 -2.23
N LEU A 88 -4.62 6.31 -2.43
CA LEU A 88 -4.90 7.32 -1.40
C LEU A 88 -6.39 7.47 -1.05
N ALA A 89 -7.23 6.50 -1.44
CA ALA A 89 -8.65 6.57 -1.17
C ALA A 89 -8.95 6.56 0.34
N GLY A 90 -9.53 7.66 0.86
CA GLY A 90 -9.81 7.87 2.28
C GLY A 90 -8.70 8.59 3.06
N ALA A 91 -7.61 8.99 2.41
CA ALA A 91 -6.51 9.68 3.08
C ALA A 91 -6.89 11.08 3.60
N GLU A 92 -7.88 11.74 2.98
CA GLU A 92 -8.40 13.06 3.38
C GLU A 92 -8.99 13.10 4.80
N GLU A 93 -9.36 11.95 5.36
CA GLU A 93 -9.89 11.86 6.73
C GLU A 93 -8.78 11.64 7.77
N GLY A 94 -7.57 11.29 7.33
CA GLY A 94 -6.42 10.98 8.18
C GLY A 94 -5.58 12.21 8.49
N SER A 95 -5.06 12.29 9.72
CA SER A 95 -4.13 13.35 10.15
C SER A 95 -2.66 12.98 9.96
N ILE A 96 -2.37 11.69 9.78
CA ILE A 96 -1.07 11.14 9.40
C ILE A 96 -1.28 10.02 8.40
N ALA A 97 -0.24 9.70 7.62
CA ALA A 97 -0.25 8.62 6.65
C ALA A 97 0.96 7.68 6.86
N LEU A 98 0.70 6.37 6.80
CA LEU A 98 1.71 5.32 6.74
C LEU A 98 1.64 4.63 5.38
N PHE A 99 2.80 4.32 4.82
CA PHE A 99 2.95 3.60 3.57
C PHE A 99 3.65 2.27 3.87
N LEU A 100 2.90 1.16 3.78
CA LEU A 100 3.39 -0.18 4.11
C LEU A 100 3.62 -0.98 2.84
N GLY A 101 4.73 -1.72 2.79
CA GLY A 101 5.01 -2.62 1.66
C GLY A 101 5.32 -1.91 0.34
N TYR A 102 5.63 -0.62 0.36
CA TYR A 102 6.00 0.15 -0.82
C TYR A 102 7.40 -0.22 -1.34
N HIS A 103 7.62 -0.01 -2.63
CA HIS A 103 8.85 -0.38 -3.33
C HIS A 103 9.48 0.79 -4.10
N ALA A 104 10.65 0.55 -4.69
CA ALA A 104 11.37 1.56 -5.47
C ALA A 104 10.70 1.85 -6.82
N GLY A 105 10.91 3.06 -7.34
CA GLY A 105 10.48 3.44 -8.69
C GLY A 105 11.28 2.72 -9.77
N PHE A 106 10.74 2.66 -10.99
CA PHE A 106 11.35 1.96 -12.12
C PHE A 106 12.83 2.29 -12.36
N GLY A 107 13.63 1.29 -12.74
CA GLY A 107 15.05 1.45 -13.06
C GLY A 107 15.95 1.61 -11.83
N THR A 108 15.43 1.40 -10.62
CA THR A 108 16.22 1.51 -9.40
C THR A 108 17.15 0.30 -9.27
N ARG A 109 18.45 0.54 -9.41
CA ARG A 109 19.48 -0.50 -9.34
C ARG A 109 19.46 -1.22 -7.98
N LEU A 110 19.58 -2.55 -8.02
CA LEU A 110 19.55 -3.43 -6.83
C LEU A 110 18.23 -3.43 -6.05
N SER A 111 17.13 -3.00 -6.68
CA SER A 111 15.79 -3.16 -6.12
C SER A 111 15.13 -4.45 -6.62
N THR A 112 14.23 -5.01 -5.80
CA THR A 112 13.23 -5.98 -6.24
C THR A 112 11.96 -5.25 -6.67
N PHE A 113 11.31 -5.75 -7.73
CA PHE A 113 10.00 -5.28 -8.20
C PHE A 113 9.89 -3.78 -8.45
N ASP A 114 10.97 -3.13 -8.89
CA ASP A 114 10.96 -1.70 -9.15
C ASP A 114 10.03 -1.35 -10.32
N HIS A 115 9.09 -0.44 -10.05
CA HIS A 115 8.19 0.11 -11.06
C HIS A 115 7.46 1.34 -10.53
N THR A 116 6.66 1.98 -11.38
CA THR A 116 5.71 3.01 -10.95
C THR A 116 4.37 2.74 -11.67
N TYR A 117 3.35 2.36 -10.92
CA TYR A 117 2.04 1.88 -11.36
C TYR A 117 2.07 0.64 -12.25
N SER A 118 1.92 0.79 -13.57
CA SER A 118 1.84 -0.36 -14.46
C SER A 118 3.15 -0.58 -15.18
N SER A 119 3.93 -1.58 -14.75
CA SER A 119 5.19 -1.95 -15.41
C SER A 119 5.04 -2.41 -16.87
N SER A 120 3.82 -2.74 -17.30
CA SER A 120 3.53 -3.12 -18.69
C SER A 120 3.35 -1.93 -19.64
N SER A 121 3.09 -0.74 -19.09
CA SER A 121 2.73 0.44 -19.89
C SER A 121 3.43 1.73 -19.48
N ILE A 122 4.08 1.75 -18.31
CA ILE A 122 4.74 2.93 -17.74
C ILE A 122 6.20 2.57 -17.47
N GLN A 123 7.09 3.27 -18.17
CA GLN A 123 8.52 3.16 -17.92
C GLN A 123 8.95 4.07 -16.77
N LYS A 124 8.57 5.35 -16.75
CA LYS A 124 8.88 6.24 -15.62
C LYS A 124 7.84 7.34 -15.51
N ILE A 125 7.70 7.88 -14.31
CA ILE A 125 6.94 9.11 -14.04
C ILE A 125 7.90 10.12 -13.43
N GLU A 126 7.84 11.36 -13.91
CA GLU A 126 8.65 12.46 -13.43
C GLU A 126 7.76 13.63 -13.02
N LEU A 127 7.98 14.16 -11.82
CA LEU A 127 7.36 15.39 -11.34
C LEU A 127 8.45 16.46 -11.21
N ASN A 128 8.31 17.55 -11.97
CA ASN A 128 9.29 18.64 -12.02
C ASN A 128 10.74 18.16 -12.26
N GLY A 129 10.91 17.16 -13.13
CA GLY A 129 12.21 16.58 -13.47
C GLY A 129 12.77 15.59 -12.44
N VAL A 130 12.04 15.30 -11.37
CA VAL A 130 12.40 14.26 -10.39
C VAL A 130 11.65 12.99 -10.74
N GLN A 131 12.36 11.89 -10.99
CA GLN A 131 11.75 10.59 -11.18
C GLN A 131 11.12 10.08 -9.88
N CYS A 132 9.86 9.65 -9.94
CA CYS A 132 9.09 9.28 -8.76
C CYS A 132 8.75 7.78 -8.72
N SER A 133 8.84 7.21 -7.51
CA SER A 133 8.11 6.00 -7.13
C SER A 133 6.66 6.35 -6.78
N GLU A 134 5.82 5.34 -6.64
CA GLU A 134 4.46 5.51 -6.13
C GLU A 134 4.46 6.14 -4.73
N TYR A 135 5.39 5.72 -3.86
CA TYR A 135 5.60 6.34 -2.55
C TYR A 135 5.76 7.85 -2.67
N LEU A 136 6.66 8.31 -3.55
CA LEU A 136 6.94 9.73 -3.69
C LEU A 136 5.75 10.50 -4.27
N ILE A 137 5.07 9.95 -5.28
CA ILE A 137 3.85 10.55 -5.85
C ILE A 137 2.78 10.70 -4.76
N ASN A 138 2.55 9.62 -4.01
CA ASN A 138 1.52 9.59 -2.97
C ASN A 138 1.85 10.52 -1.80
N ALA A 139 3.12 10.58 -1.38
CA ALA A 139 3.58 11.49 -0.33
C ALA A 139 3.40 12.97 -0.73
N ILE A 140 3.78 13.32 -1.97
CA ILE A 140 3.57 14.68 -2.51
C ILE A 140 2.08 15.03 -2.51
N ALA A 141 1.23 14.13 -3.01
CA ALA A 141 -0.22 14.35 -3.09
C ALA A 141 -0.93 14.45 -1.73
N LEU A 142 -0.30 14.03 -0.64
CA LEU A 142 -0.81 14.22 0.73
C LEU A 142 -0.20 15.43 1.45
N SER A 143 0.80 16.07 0.86
CA SER A 143 1.44 17.28 1.43
C SER A 143 0.79 18.59 0.99
N GLU A 144 -0.17 18.51 0.08
CA GLU A 144 -1.04 19.61 -0.38
C GLU A 144 -2.23 19.82 0.57
#